data_AF-A0A6J8BN01-F1
#
_entry.id   AF-A0A6J8BN01-F1
#
_cell.length_a   1.000
_cell.length_b   1.000
_cell.length_c   1.000
_cell.angle_alpha   90.00
_cell.angle_beta   90.00
_cell.angle_gamma   90.00
#
_symmetry.space_group_name_H-M   'P 1'
#
loop_
_entity.id
_entity.type
_entity.pdbx_description
1 polymer ?
#
loop_
_entity_poly.entity_id
_entity_poly.type
_entity_poly.pdbx_seq_one_letter_code
_entity_poly.pdbx_strand_id
1 'polypeptide(L)'
;MLNHLPTTVSKDSIMVSFDVVNLYTTIPHEYGLKFIEFWLEKFPSEVPDRIEKKFIIEEIKFILQNNYFNFNGESNRQISGTAMGTKVVPTYANLVMAYLETQMNTRTNIPFNWARRICTIVSSIEMSNKRLQELNEILLERQYPKTSINNGMERTKAIDIQELRRPKTR
;
A
#
# COMPACT_ATOMS: atom_id res chain seq x y z
N MET A 1 6.92 -10.62 12.08
CA MET A 1 7.88 -10.29 11.02
C MET A 1 9.17 -11.10 11.17
N LEU A 2 9.70 -11.31 12.38
CA LEU A 2 10.98 -11.99 12.60
C LEU A 2 11.00 -13.51 12.36
N ASN A 3 9.87 -14.22 12.42
CA ASN A 3 9.83 -15.69 12.25
C ASN A 3 9.84 -16.18 10.78
N HIS A 4 10.08 -15.31 9.80
CA HIS A 4 9.82 -15.59 8.38
C HIS A 4 10.95 -15.15 7.45
N LEU A 5 12.18 -15.25 7.94
CA LEU A 5 13.36 -15.19 7.09
C LEU A 5 13.57 -16.53 6.36
N PRO A 6 14.29 -16.52 5.24
CA PRO A 6 14.85 -17.75 4.68
C PRO A 6 15.59 -18.53 5.77
N THR A 7 15.45 -19.86 5.77
CA THR A 7 16.16 -20.75 6.72
C THR A 7 17.67 -20.64 6.59
N THR A 8 18.17 -20.18 5.45
CA THR A 8 19.57 -19.83 5.21
C THR A 8 19.67 -18.53 4.42
N VAL A 9 20.54 -17.64 4.86
CA VAL A 9 20.93 -16.40 4.17
C VAL A 9 22.45 -16.35 4.10
N SER A 10 23.02 -15.57 3.18
CA SER A 10 24.49 -15.36 3.15
C SER A 10 24.94 -14.77 4.48
N LYS A 11 26.14 -15.14 4.97
CA LYS A 11 26.71 -14.61 6.22
C LYS A 11 26.80 -13.08 6.25
N ASP A 12 26.89 -12.46 5.07
CA ASP A 12 26.98 -11.00 4.92
C ASP A 12 25.60 -10.31 4.77
N SER A 13 24.50 -11.05 4.96
CA SER A 13 23.15 -10.51 4.81
C SER A 13 22.75 -9.69 6.03
N ILE A 14 22.24 -8.49 5.80
CA ILE A 14 21.74 -7.60 6.85
C ILE A 14 20.22 -7.59 6.79
N MET A 15 19.56 -7.86 7.92
CA MET A 15 18.12 -7.67 8.03
C MET A 15 17.80 -6.19 8.17
N VAL A 16 16.90 -5.69 7.32
CA VAL A 16 16.41 -4.32 7.41
C VAL A 16 14.88 -4.33 7.45
N SER A 17 14.31 -3.53 8.34
CA SER A 17 12.87 -3.25 8.40
C SER A 17 12.67 -1.76 8.22
N PHE A 18 11.69 -1.39 7.42
CA PHE A 18 11.29 -0.01 7.19
C PHE A 18 9.85 0.18 7.65
N ASP A 19 9.60 1.25 8.37
CA ASP A 19 8.26 1.70 8.72
C ASP A 19 8.07 3.12 8.23
N VAL A 20 6.95 3.39 7.57
CA VAL A 20 6.66 4.73 7.05
C VAL A 20 5.98 5.53 8.14
N VAL A 21 6.70 6.53 8.66
CA VAL A 21 6.17 7.43 9.68
C VAL A 21 5.25 8.45 9.01
N ASN A 22 4.00 8.54 9.50
CA ASN A 22 3.04 9.56 9.09
C ASN A 22 2.87 9.66 7.56
N LEU A 23 2.61 8.53 6.89
CA LEU A 23 2.55 8.40 5.42
C LEU A 23 1.90 9.61 4.73
N TYR A 24 0.66 9.95 5.10
CA TYR A 24 -0.06 11.02 4.44
C TYR A 24 0.62 12.38 4.61
N THR A 25 1.08 12.73 5.81
CA THR A 25 1.57 14.08 6.08
C THR A 25 3.02 14.32 5.72
N THR A 26 3.72 13.29 5.22
CA THR A 26 5.17 13.36 4.97
C THR A 26 5.57 13.21 3.50
N ILE A 27 4.69 12.74 2.61
CA ILE A 27 5.02 12.58 1.19
C ILE A 27 5.34 13.96 0.56
N PRO A 28 6.57 14.21 0.10
CA PRO A 28 6.90 15.45 -0.59
C PRO A 28 6.17 15.50 -1.93
N HIS A 29 5.52 16.63 -2.24
CA HIS A 29 4.69 16.76 -3.45
C HIS A 29 5.48 16.51 -4.73
N GLU A 30 6.74 16.98 -4.80
CA GLU A 30 7.61 16.79 -5.97
C GLU A 30 7.81 15.30 -6.29
N TYR A 31 8.22 14.50 -5.31
CA TYR A 31 8.43 13.07 -5.50
C TYR A 31 7.12 12.35 -5.79
N GLY A 32 6.05 12.69 -5.08
CA GLY A 32 4.78 12.03 -5.31
C GLY A 32 4.22 12.31 -6.70
N LEU A 33 4.27 13.55 -7.20
CA LEU A 33 3.86 13.88 -8.57
C LEU A 33 4.71 13.13 -9.60
N LYS A 34 6.02 13.05 -9.41
CA LYS A 34 6.92 12.27 -10.28
C LYS A 34 6.56 10.79 -10.30
N PHE A 35 6.17 10.21 -9.16
CA PHE A 35 5.76 8.80 -9.10
C PHE A 35 4.40 8.58 -9.75
N ILE A 36 3.47 9.53 -9.65
CA ILE A 36 2.21 9.49 -10.39
C ILE A 36 2.46 9.54 -11.89
N GLU A 37 3.33 10.43 -12.35
CA GLU A 37 3.72 10.54 -13.76
C GLU A 37 4.24 9.20 -14.31
N PHE A 38 5.15 8.55 -13.56
CA PHE A 38 5.63 7.21 -13.90
C PHE A 38 4.49 6.19 -14.11
N TRP A 39 3.45 6.20 -13.27
CA TRP A 39 2.33 5.28 -13.43
C TRP A 39 1.45 5.60 -14.63
N LEU A 40 1.23 6.89 -14.93
CA LEU A 40 0.49 7.34 -16.12
C LEU A 40 1.24 7.03 -17.42
N GLU A 41 2.58 6.99 -17.38
CA GLU A 41 3.43 6.55 -18.49
C GLU A 41 3.41 5.04 -18.67
N LYS A 42 3.48 4.30 -17.55
CA LYS A 42 3.53 2.84 -17.55
C LYS A 42 2.20 2.20 -17.94
N PHE A 43 1.09 2.81 -17.59
CA PHE A 43 -0.26 2.31 -17.84
C PHE A 43 -1.12 3.32 -18.60
N PRO A 44 -0.76 3.68 -19.83
CA PRO A 44 -1.48 4.69 -20.59
C PRO A 44 -2.92 4.28 -20.90
N SER A 45 -3.19 2.97 -21.07
CA SER A 45 -4.51 2.41 -21.37
C SER A 45 -5.51 2.51 -20.23
N GLU A 46 -5.05 2.75 -19.00
CA GLU A 46 -5.94 2.93 -17.82
C GLU A 46 -6.53 4.34 -17.76
N VAL A 47 -5.99 5.27 -18.54
CA VAL A 47 -6.47 6.65 -18.64
C VAL A 47 -7.35 6.76 -19.88
N PRO A 48 -8.59 7.27 -19.75
CA PRO A 48 -9.45 7.50 -20.91
C PRO A 48 -8.78 8.45 -21.91
N ASP A 49 -8.80 8.13 -23.21
CA ASP A 49 -8.14 8.91 -24.27
C ASP A 49 -8.52 10.40 -24.29
N ARG A 50 -9.72 10.73 -23.81
CA ARG A 50 -10.23 12.11 -23.71
C ARG A 50 -9.54 12.96 -22.62
N ILE A 51 -8.75 12.34 -21.74
CA ILE A 51 -8.11 13.00 -20.59
C ILE A 51 -6.60 12.99 -20.81
N GLU A 52 -6.01 14.17 -20.91
CA GLU A 52 -4.56 14.31 -21.01
C GLU A 52 -3.88 13.99 -19.68
N LYS A 53 -2.76 13.26 -19.72
CA LYS A 53 -1.95 12.95 -18.52
C LYS A 53 -1.51 14.21 -17.79
N LYS A 54 -1.14 15.25 -18.55
CA LYS A 54 -0.73 16.55 -18.03
C LYS A 54 -1.84 17.18 -17.17
N PHE A 55 -3.08 17.12 -17.64
CA PHE A 55 -4.23 17.60 -16.88
C PHE A 55 -4.36 16.86 -15.53
N ILE A 56 -4.22 15.53 -15.51
CA ILE A 56 -4.27 14.74 -14.25
C ILE A 56 -3.18 15.19 -13.28
N ILE A 57 -1.94 15.39 -13.76
CA ILE A 57 -0.81 15.82 -12.94
C ILE A 57 -1.06 17.24 -12.39
N GLU A 58 -1.56 18.16 -13.21
CA GLU A 58 -1.87 19.54 -12.82
C GLU A 58 -3.00 19.59 -11.78
N GLU A 59 -4.06 18.79 -11.94
CA GLU A 59 -5.17 18.70 -10.98
C GLU A 59 -4.72 18.10 -9.64
N ILE A 60 -3.91 17.03 -9.66
CA ILE A 60 -3.34 16.48 -8.42
C ILE A 60 -2.45 17.52 -7.74
N LYS A 61 -1.60 18.22 -8.49
CA LYS A 61 -0.75 19.29 -7.97
C LYS A 61 -1.59 20.39 -7.34
N PHE A 62 -2.66 20.82 -8.00
CA PHE A 62 -3.58 21.82 -7.48
C PHE A 62 -4.20 21.38 -6.15
N ILE A 63 -4.66 20.13 -6.05
CA ILE A 63 -5.22 19.56 -4.81
C ILE A 63 -4.17 19.55 -3.69
N LEU A 64 -2.95 19.10 -4.00
CA LEU A 64 -1.85 19.02 -3.03
C LEU A 64 -1.44 20.41 -2.51
N GLN A 65 -1.44 21.42 -3.36
CA GLN A 65 -1.10 22.81 -3.00
C GLN A 65 -2.23 23.53 -2.26
N ASN A 66 -3.49 23.13 -2.48
CA ASN A 66 -4.69 23.68 -1.85
C ASN A 66 -5.25 22.72 -0.77
N ASN A 67 -4.34 22.14 -0.01
CA ASN A 67 -4.63 21.11 0.95
C ASN A 67 -4.87 21.70 2.35
N TYR A 68 -6.12 22.07 2.61
CA TYR A 68 -6.55 22.73 3.86
C TYR A 68 -7.19 21.73 4.84
N PHE A 69 -7.04 22.00 6.14
CA PHE A 69 -7.72 21.28 7.22
C PHE A 69 -8.11 22.22 8.36
N ASN A 70 -9.11 21.84 9.14
CA ASN A 70 -9.47 22.55 10.36
C ASN A 70 -8.90 21.81 11.56
N PHE A 71 -8.24 22.54 12.45
CA PHE A 71 -7.78 22.03 13.74
C PHE A 71 -8.04 23.08 14.81
N ASN A 72 -8.69 22.67 15.91
CA ASN A 72 -9.09 23.58 17.00
C ASN A 72 -9.90 24.82 16.57
N GLY A 73 -10.70 24.69 15.52
CA GLY A 73 -11.50 25.80 15.00
C GLY A 73 -10.73 26.71 14.02
N GLU A 74 -9.44 26.49 13.84
CA GLU A 74 -8.60 27.27 12.94
C GLU A 74 -8.37 26.54 11.61
N SER A 75 -8.49 27.29 10.51
CA SER A 75 -8.21 26.78 9.17
C SER A 75 -6.73 26.90 8.85
N ASN A 76 -6.11 25.76 8.57
CA ASN A 76 -4.69 25.64 8.30
C ASN A 76 -4.46 25.10 6.88
N ARG A 77 -3.40 25.57 6.22
CA ARG A 77 -2.93 25.01 4.94
C ARG A 77 -1.71 24.14 5.19
N GLN A 78 -1.77 22.89 4.79
CA GLN A 78 -0.65 21.98 4.92
C GLN A 78 0.32 22.15 3.73
N ILE A 79 1.56 22.53 4.05
CA ILE A 79 2.60 22.86 3.06
C ILE A 79 3.32 21.65 2.47
N SER A 80 3.25 20.50 3.15
CA SER A 80 3.92 19.26 2.75
C SER A 80 3.06 18.05 3.15
N GLY A 81 3.13 16.98 2.36
CA GLY A 81 2.21 15.86 2.49
C GLY A 81 0.77 16.26 2.17
N THR A 82 -0.16 15.49 2.69
CA THR A 82 -1.59 15.59 2.40
C THR A 82 -2.39 15.67 3.68
N ALA A 83 -3.45 16.48 3.70
CA ALA A 83 -4.38 16.55 4.79
C ALA A 83 -5.30 15.35 4.66
N MET A 84 -5.57 14.72 5.78
CA MET A 84 -6.47 13.58 5.81
C MET A 84 -7.89 14.03 5.48
N GLY A 85 -8.61 13.20 4.72
CA GLY A 85 -10.03 13.42 4.40
C GLY A 85 -10.29 13.78 2.94
N THR A 86 -9.27 14.21 2.19
CA THR A 86 -9.42 14.46 0.74
C THR A 86 -9.52 13.16 -0.05
N LYS A 87 -10.47 13.06 -0.99
CA LYS A 87 -10.77 11.82 -1.74
C LYS A 87 -9.58 11.27 -2.53
N VAL A 88 -8.72 12.15 -3.06
CA VAL A 88 -7.53 11.76 -3.85
C VAL A 88 -6.42 11.14 -3.00
N VAL A 89 -6.35 11.48 -1.71
CA VAL A 89 -5.19 11.22 -0.86
C VAL A 89 -4.90 9.72 -0.66
N PRO A 90 -5.90 8.86 -0.38
CA PRO A 90 -5.65 7.41 -0.28
C PRO A 90 -5.06 6.82 -1.57
N THR A 91 -5.60 7.19 -2.73
CA THR A 91 -5.11 6.70 -4.03
C THR A 91 -3.70 7.21 -4.32
N TYR A 92 -3.46 8.50 -4.08
CA TYR A 92 -2.14 9.12 -4.25
C TYR A 92 -1.08 8.44 -3.38
N ALA A 93 -1.34 8.25 -2.08
CA ALA A 93 -0.41 7.60 -1.17
C ALA A 93 -0.16 6.13 -1.55
N ASN A 94 -1.21 5.41 -1.98
CA ASN A 94 -1.06 4.03 -2.45
C ASN A 94 -0.17 3.94 -3.68
N LEU A 95 -0.32 4.85 -4.65
CA LEU A 95 0.53 4.87 -5.86
C LEU A 95 1.98 5.23 -5.54
N VAL A 96 2.21 6.15 -4.60
CA VAL A 96 3.54 6.48 -4.09
C VAL A 96 4.19 5.27 -3.41
N MET A 97 3.47 4.58 -2.53
CA MET A 97 3.97 3.37 -1.87
C MET A 97 4.22 2.24 -2.86
N ALA A 98 3.30 2.02 -3.80
CA ALA A 98 3.47 1.03 -4.85
C ALA A 98 4.74 1.29 -5.67
N TYR A 99 5.06 2.56 -5.96
CA TYR A 99 6.29 2.91 -6.67
C TYR A 99 7.51 2.46 -5.87
N LEU A 100 7.60 2.83 -4.59
CA LEU A 100 8.69 2.43 -3.69
C LEU A 100 8.82 0.91 -3.57
N GLU A 101 7.70 0.19 -3.45
CA GLU A 101 7.67 -1.27 -3.44
C GLU A 101 8.26 -1.89 -4.72
N THR A 102 8.02 -1.27 -5.89
CA THR A 102 8.64 -1.74 -7.13
C THR A 102 10.15 -1.58 -7.15
N GLN A 103 10.67 -0.49 -6.56
CA GLN A 103 12.11 -0.23 -6.49
C GLN A 103 12.81 -1.15 -5.49
N MET A 104 12.13 -1.51 -4.40
CA MET A 104 12.69 -2.34 -3.32
C MET A 104 12.50 -3.86 -3.56
N ASN A 105 11.83 -4.27 -4.64
CA ASN A 105 11.53 -5.67 -4.98
C ASN A 105 10.87 -6.47 -3.83
N THR A 106 9.97 -5.84 -3.07
CA THR A 106 9.30 -6.46 -1.90
C THR A 106 8.07 -7.29 -2.26
N ARG A 107 7.81 -7.50 -3.56
CA ARG A 107 6.56 -8.10 -4.09
C ARG A 107 6.26 -9.50 -3.59
N THR A 108 7.27 -10.27 -3.18
CA THR A 108 7.12 -11.66 -2.71
C THR A 108 6.40 -11.76 -1.36
N ASN A 109 6.42 -10.70 -0.55
CA ASN A 109 5.77 -10.67 0.77
C ASN A 109 4.34 -10.09 0.74
N ILE A 110 3.93 -9.49 -0.38
CA ILE A 110 2.63 -8.81 -0.51
C ILE A 110 1.46 -9.79 -0.33
N PRO A 111 1.40 -10.97 -1.00
CA PRO A 111 0.28 -11.89 -0.85
C PRO A 111 0.05 -12.33 0.61
N PHE A 112 1.12 -12.67 1.32
CA PHE A 112 1.05 -13.06 2.72
C PHE A 112 0.60 -11.91 3.63
N ASN A 113 1.19 -10.72 3.48
CA ASN A 113 0.88 -9.58 4.34
C ASN A 113 -0.58 -9.10 4.17
N TRP A 114 -1.08 -9.10 2.93
CA TRP A 114 -2.47 -8.72 2.64
C TRP A 114 -3.44 -9.78 3.15
N ALA A 115 -3.18 -11.06 2.90
CA ALA A 115 -3.99 -12.16 3.43
C ALA A 115 -4.06 -12.12 4.97
N ARG A 116 -2.90 -11.97 5.63
CA ARG A 116 -2.81 -11.83 7.09
C ARG A 116 -3.65 -10.68 7.62
N ARG A 117 -3.63 -9.53 6.94
CA ARG A 117 -4.40 -8.35 7.34
C ARG A 117 -5.91 -8.59 7.23
N ILE A 118 -6.36 -9.28 6.18
CA ILE A 118 -7.76 -9.71 6.04
C ILE A 118 -8.16 -10.60 7.22
N CYS A 119 -7.40 -11.65 7.52
CA CYS A 119 -7.72 -12.56 8.62
C CYS A 119 -7.64 -11.92 10.00
N THR A 120 -6.84 -10.85 10.16
CA THR A 120 -6.77 -10.10 11.41
C THR A 120 -8.01 -9.23 11.61
N ILE A 121 -8.44 -8.50 10.57
CA ILE A 121 -9.50 -7.49 10.66
C ILE A 121 -10.90 -8.11 10.55
N VAL A 122 -11.08 -9.09 9.67
CA VAL A 122 -12.38 -9.69 9.39
C VAL A 122 -12.69 -10.76 10.43
N SER A 123 -13.71 -10.53 11.26
CA SER A 123 -14.08 -11.46 12.33
C SER A 123 -14.87 -12.69 11.87
N SER A 124 -15.66 -12.57 10.79
CA SER A 124 -16.42 -13.70 10.25
C SER A 124 -15.54 -14.58 9.37
N ILE A 125 -15.52 -15.88 9.64
CA ILE A 125 -14.76 -16.86 8.85
C ILE A 125 -15.25 -16.92 7.40
N GLU A 126 -16.56 -16.83 7.18
CA GLU A 126 -17.19 -16.83 5.86
C GLU A 126 -16.75 -15.61 5.05
N MET A 127 -16.85 -14.42 5.65
CA MET A 127 -16.41 -13.18 5.01
C MET A 127 -14.90 -13.17 4.77
N SER A 128 -14.11 -13.69 5.72
CA SER A 128 -12.66 -13.79 5.57
C SER A 128 -12.28 -14.66 4.38
N ASN A 129 -12.90 -15.84 4.25
CA ASN A 129 -12.68 -16.73 3.11
C ASN A 129 -13.07 -16.07 1.78
N LYS A 130 -14.21 -15.37 1.74
CA LYS A 130 -14.63 -14.60 0.55
C LYS A 130 -13.59 -13.55 0.18
N ARG A 131 -13.13 -12.74 1.13
CA ARG A 131 -12.11 -11.70 0.87
C ARG A 131 -10.76 -12.27 0.47
N LEU A 132 -10.36 -13.42 1.02
CA LEU A 132 -9.15 -14.13 0.59
C LEU A 132 -9.25 -14.65 -0.85
N GLN A 133 -10.44 -15.11 -1.26
CA GLN A 133 -10.68 -15.51 -2.64
C GLN A 133 -10.60 -14.30 -3.59
N GLU A 134 -11.28 -13.20 -3.28
CA GLU A 134 -11.19 -11.95 -4.04
C GLU A 134 -9.72 -11.47 -4.15
N LEU A 135 -8.97 -11.55 -3.05
CA LEU A 135 -7.54 -11.23 -3.04
C LEU A 135 -6.73 -12.14 -3.98
N ASN A 136 -7.02 -13.44 -4.00
CA ASN A 136 -6.33 -14.39 -4.89
C ASN A 136 -6.54 -14.01 -6.37
N GLU A 137 -7.79 -13.74 -6.75
CA GLU A 137 -8.17 -13.34 -8.11
C GLU A 137 -7.44 -12.06 -8.55
N ILE A 138 -7.44 -11.03 -7.69
CA ILE A 138 -6.74 -9.75 -7.95
C ILE A 138 -5.23 -9.97 -8.10
N LEU A 139 -4.62 -10.78 -7.24
CA LEU A 139 -3.17 -11.03 -7.31
C LEU A 139 -2.78 -11.80 -8.59
N LEU A 140 -3.62 -12.74 -9.03
CA LEU A 140 -3.41 -13.46 -10.29
C LEU A 140 -3.54 -12.54 -11.51
N GLU A 141 -4.56 -11.68 -11.54
CA GLU A 141 -4.75 -10.68 -12.60
C GLU A 141 -3.55 -9.72 -12.68
N ARG A 142 -3.01 -9.33 -11.52
CA ARG A 142 -1.81 -8.49 -11.39
C ARG A 142 -0.49 -9.25 -11.63
N GLN A 143 -0.56 -10.50 -12.10
CA GLN A 143 0.58 -11.34 -12.47
C GLN A 143 1.56 -11.62 -11.31
N TYR A 144 1.08 -11.70 -10.08
CA TYR A 144 1.89 -12.20 -8.98
C TYR A 144 2.20 -13.69 -9.17
N PRO A 145 3.39 -14.18 -8.77
CA PRO A 145 3.73 -15.59 -8.89
C PRO A 145 2.74 -16.47 -8.10
N LYS A 146 2.10 -17.44 -8.78
CA LYS A 146 1.13 -18.36 -8.15
C LYS A 146 1.68 -19.05 -6.90
N THR A 147 2.96 -19.40 -6.92
CA THR A 147 3.67 -20.00 -5.78
C THR A 147 3.69 -19.08 -4.56
N SER A 148 3.95 -17.77 -4.76
CA SER A 148 3.93 -16.77 -3.70
C SER A 148 2.52 -16.54 -3.16
N ILE A 149 1.50 -16.53 -4.03
CA ILE A 149 0.10 -16.37 -3.62
C ILE A 149 -0.34 -17.56 -2.77
N ASN A 150 -0.19 -18.78 -3.28
CA ASN A 150 -0.59 -20.00 -2.57
C ASN A 150 0.10 -20.11 -1.21
N ASN A 151 1.42 -19.90 -1.18
CA ASN A 151 2.20 -19.89 0.05
C ASN A 151 1.67 -18.83 1.05
N GLY A 152 1.36 -17.62 0.58
CA GLY A 152 0.79 -16.57 1.44
C GLY A 152 -0.56 -16.94 2.04
N MET A 153 -1.45 -17.56 1.24
CA MET A 153 -2.79 -17.96 1.65
C MET A 153 -2.76 -19.10 2.66
N GLU A 154 -2.04 -20.19 2.37
CA GLU A 154 -1.91 -21.35 3.25
C GLU A 154 -1.33 -20.95 4.61
N ARG A 155 -0.26 -20.16 4.58
CA ARG A 155 0.41 -19.69 5.81
C ARG A 155 -0.48 -18.80 6.65
N THR A 156 -1.33 -18.00 6.03
CA THR A 156 -2.23 -17.13 6.78
C THR A 156 -3.29 -17.94 7.51
N LYS A 157 -3.89 -18.93 6.83
CA LYS A 157 -4.91 -19.81 7.42
C LYS A 157 -4.37 -20.67 8.57
N ALA A 158 -3.06 -20.91 8.60
CA ALA A 158 -2.41 -21.66 9.66
C ALA A 158 -2.21 -20.87 10.97
N ILE A 159 -2.38 -19.55 10.97
CA ILE A 159 -2.21 -18.72 12.17
C ILE A 159 -3.56 -18.55 12.87
N ASP A 160 -3.60 -18.81 14.17
CA ASP A 160 -4.81 -18.62 14.97
C ASP A 160 -5.20 -17.13 15.07
N ILE A 161 -6.51 -16.84 14.96
CA ILE A 161 -7.02 -15.46 14.96
C ILE A 161 -6.81 -14.74 16.30
N GLN A 162 -6.84 -15.47 17.42
CA GLN A 162 -6.58 -14.90 18.75
C GLN A 162 -5.10 -14.51 18.87
N GLU A 163 -4.19 -15.28 18.26
CA GLU A 163 -2.78 -14.94 18.19
C GLU A 163 -2.56 -13.67 17.35
N LEU A 164 -3.22 -13.56 16.19
CA LEU A 164 -3.13 -12.38 15.32
C LEU A 164 -3.61 -11.09 15.99
N ARG A 165 -4.62 -11.19 16.85
CA ARG A 165 -5.26 -10.06 17.55
C ARG A 165 -4.66 -9.76 18.90
N ARG A 166 -3.66 -10.53 19.35
CA ARG A 166 -3.02 -10.31 20.64
C ARG A 166 -2.41 -8.89 20.69
N PRO A 167 -2.74 -8.09 21.72
CA PRO A 167 -2.14 -6.78 21.89
C PRO A 167 -0.62 -6.94 21.97
N LYS A 168 0.11 -6.19 21.15
CA LYS A 168 1.56 -6.13 21.28
C LYS A 168 1.90 -5.22 22.45
N THR A 169 2.54 -5.76 23.47
CA THR A 169 3.23 -4.96 24.47
C THR A 169 4.32 -4.17 23.76
N ARG A 170 4.29 -2.85 23.94
CA ARG A 170 5.28 -1.91 23.38
C ARG A 170 6.51 -1.88 24.25
#